data_AF-D1C9K8-F1
#
_entry.id   AF-D1C9K8-F1
#
_cell.length_a   1.000
_cell.length_b   1.000
_cell.length_c   1.000
_cell.angle_alpha   90.00
_cell.angle_beta   90.00
_cell.angle_gamma   90.00
#
_symmetry.space_group_name_H-M   'P 1'
#
loop_
_entity.id
_entity.type
_entity.pdbx_description
1 polymer ?
#
loop_
_entity_poly.entity_id
_entity_poly.type
_entity_poly.pdbx_seq_one_letter_code
_entity_poly.pdbx_strand_id
1 'polypeptide(L)'
;MLALIRSSCSSWRLTLAAGFLVALLLTAATAQSAAAEYGEPVPGQHVYDTTDLLTPEEIADLEARAAAVEAAGAPIVVYLQARDASQSETEADARALMDAWDVQSAPGAHDGVVMFFNLRPGNLRRGQVFIYAGEKHFDGGNLPESELQRIIDEEMIPLLRENQTAEGIGAGLDAIAHSLTNGPPRQPVHKWLARTVTAGRFSIANIASAAVSIFMVLTGLATYQARSITRSPVVPTTRKPDDTPPAIAGALVAGRVTPYQLEATLIDLAQRGALVFEPADKGGMQIRLVDPSLVRAPYERALWTSLELMSQKTGAISGEALGELWRFWGRARAELQAQLEANGLFDREGKGRRPVRLAIMVAVPVLLGVVAAESIANGSGTPFGAVLIALGVLGVLGAMLLSARVPDTTALGQSMAVPWRGYMEGIVAAAYDRTAELDLDEAFPYAVAFGVIDKLDKRIREASAAGWQPIWFEMTRRPSGSRSDDWYFYHYWHDYHRASKRSSSSSSSSDSASSGGGGAGGRF
;
A
#
# COMPACT_ATOMS: atom_id res chain seq x y z
N MET A 1 55.67 38.10 -29.87
CA MET A 1 55.92 38.89 -31.11
C MET A 1 55.34 38.08 -32.27
N LEU A 2 54.24 38.55 -32.90
CA LEU A 2 53.62 38.04 -34.15
C LEU A 2 53.18 36.54 -34.14
N ALA A 3 51.90 36.16 -34.32
CA ALA A 3 51.04 36.20 -35.53
C ALA A 3 51.43 35.13 -36.59
N LEU A 4 50.52 34.44 -37.32
CA LEU A 4 49.04 34.36 -37.34
C LEU A 4 48.57 33.15 -38.24
N ILE A 5 47.26 32.83 -38.26
CA ILE A 5 46.47 32.32 -39.42
C ILE A 5 46.46 30.80 -39.85
N ARG A 6 45.25 30.21 -39.76
CA ARG A 6 44.49 29.27 -40.66
C ARG A 6 44.86 27.80 -40.96
N SER A 7 44.05 26.90 -40.36
CA SER A 7 43.01 26.01 -40.97
C SER A 7 43.26 25.14 -42.24
N SER A 8 43.13 23.82 -42.08
CA SER A 8 42.08 22.94 -42.67
C SER A 8 42.23 21.51 -42.10
N CYS A 9 41.22 20.81 -41.59
CA CYS A 9 39.98 20.33 -42.22
C CYS A 9 40.18 19.14 -43.20
N SER A 10 40.34 17.91 -42.67
CA SER A 10 39.88 16.62 -43.25
C SER A 10 40.41 15.42 -42.43
N SER A 11 39.60 14.85 -41.52
CA SER A 11 39.95 13.60 -40.82
C SER A 11 38.79 12.79 -40.23
N TRP A 12 37.53 13.27 -40.30
CA TRP A 12 36.36 12.60 -39.70
C TRP A 12 35.43 11.94 -40.74
N ARG A 13 36.00 11.21 -41.72
CA ARG A 13 35.21 10.46 -42.73
C ARG A 13 35.71 9.05 -43.08
N LEU A 14 36.76 8.54 -42.41
CA LEU A 14 37.34 7.21 -42.72
C LEU A 14 37.19 6.17 -41.60
N THR A 15 36.74 6.55 -40.41
CA THR A 15 36.54 5.65 -39.26
C THR A 15 35.12 5.12 -39.09
N LEU A 16 34.18 5.47 -39.98
CA LEU A 16 32.78 5.00 -39.94
C LEU A 16 32.45 3.90 -40.97
N ALA A 17 33.33 3.63 -41.94
CA ALA A 17 33.09 2.60 -42.97
C ALA A 17 33.37 1.16 -42.49
N ALA A 18 34.34 0.97 -41.60
CA ALA A 18 34.77 -0.37 -41.16
C ALA A 18 33.84 -1.01 -40.11
N GLY A 19 33.24 -0.21 -39.22
CA GLY A 19 32.36 -0.73 -38.16
C GLY A 19 31.02 -1.27 -38.67
N PHE A 20 30.49 -0.69 -39.76
CA PHE A 20 29.17 -1.04 -40.28
C PHE A 20 29.14 -2.43 -40.93
N LEU A 21 30.25 -2.86 -41.54
CA LEU A 21 30.36 -4.15 -42.24
C LEU A 21 30.45 -5.35 -41.30
N VAL A 22 30.95 -5.17 -40.06
CA VAL A 22 30.96 -6.23 -39.03
C VAL A 22 29.61 -6.31 -38.32
N ALA A 23 28.94 -5.17 -38.08
CA ALA A 23 27.60 -5.14 -37.50
C ALA A 23 26.57 -5.85 -38.41
N LEU A 24 26.60 -5.58 -39.71
CA LEU A 24 25.68 -6.18 -40.68
C LEU A 24 25.85 -7.70 -40.84
N LEU A 25 27.06 -8.23 -40.55
CA LEU A 25 27.37 -9.66 -40.63
C LEU A 25 27.01 -10.45 -39.36
N LEU A 26 26.78 -9.79 -38.22
CA LEU A 26 26.28 -10.46 -37.00
C LEU A 26 24.75 -10.53 -36.95
N THR A 27 24.03 -9.56 -37.54
CA THR A 27 22.56 -9.55 -37.54
C THR A 27 21.92 -10.60 -38.46
N ALA A 28 22.68 -11.20 -39.37
CA ALA A 28 22.19 -12.28 -40.24
C ALA A 28 22.17 -13.67 -39.58
N ALA A 29 22.82 -13.83 -38.41
CA ALA A 29 23.00 -15.15 -37.78
C ALA A 29 21.86 -15.57 -36.84
N THR A 30 21.00 -14.64 -36.40
CA THR A 30 19.98 -14.89 -35.36
C THR A 30 18.63 -15.36 -35.90
N ALA A 31 18.40 -15.35 -37.22
CA ALA A 31 17.21 -15.96 -37.82
C ALA A 31 17.31 -17.50 -37.89
N GLN A 32 18.54 -18.03 -37.92
CA GLN A 32 18.78 -19.46 -38.20
C GLN A 32 18.57 -20.39 -36.99
N SER A 33 18.22 -19.88 -35.81
CA SER A 33 18.10 -20.68 -34.57
C SER A 33 16.68 -21.12 -34.23
N ALA A 34 15.63 -20.52 -34.78
CA ALA A 34 14.24 -20.92 -34.50
C ALA A 34 13.83 -22.15 -35.34
N ALA A 35 14.23 -22.19 -36.61
CA ALA A 35 14.10 -23.37 -37.48
C ALA A 35 14.89 -24.60 -36.96
N ALA A 36 15.78 -24.43 -35.99
CA ALA A 36 16.49 -25.54 -35.34
C ALA A 36 15.67 -26.23 -34.22
N GLU A 37 14.56 -25.63 -33.76
CA GLU A 37 13.69 -26.22 -32.71
C GLU A 37 12.50 -26.98 -33.33
N TYR A 38 11.85 -26.41 -34.35
CA TYR A 38 10.71 -27.03 -35.04
C TYR A 38 11.08 -27.79 -36.33
N GLY A 39 12.30 -27.61 -36.84
CA GLY A 39 12.74 -28.12 -38.13
C GLY A 39 12.45 -27.17 -39.31
N GLU A 40 12.72 -27.64 -40.52
CA GLU A 40 12.37 -26.93 -41.76
C GLU A 40 10.99 -27.39 -42.26
N PRO A 41 10.10 -26.47 -42.69
CA PRO A 41 8.77 -26.83 -43.20
C PRO A 41 8.88 -27.57 -44.54
N VAL A 42 8.09 -28.63 -44.70
CA VAL A 42 8.05 -29.45 -45.92
C VAL A 42 7.04 -28.84 -46.90
N PRO A 43 7.43 -28.49 -48.15
CA PRO A 43 6.52 -27.84 -49.09
C PRO A 43 5.28 -28.69 -49.41
N GLY A 44 4.10 -28.15 -49.08
CA GLY A 44 2.81 -28.83 -49.29
C GLY A 44 2.38 -29.78 -48.17
N GLN A 45 3.08 -29.76 -47.01
CA GLN A 45 2.68 -30.45 -45.79
C GLN A 45 2.25 -29.44 -44.73
N HIS A 46 1.07 -29.64 -44.13
CA HIS A 46 0.48 -28.76 -43.13
C HIS A 46 0.49 -29.38 -41.72
N VAL A 47 0.52 -30.71 -41.62
CA VAL A 47 0.36 -31.47 -40.37
C VAL A 47 1.69 -32.08 -39.94
N TYR A 48 2.14 -31.71 -38.75
CA TYR A 48 3.43 -32.11 -38.17
C TYR A 48 3.19 -32.77 -36.81
N ASP A 49 3.09 -34.10 -36.80
CA ASP A 49 3.00 -34.89 -35.57
C ASP A 49 4.38 -35.41 -35.16
N THR A 50 4.98 -34.85 -34.11
CA THR A 50 6.26 -35.33 -33.55
C THR A 50 6.06 -36.37 -32.45
N THR A 51 4.86 -36.96 -32.33
CA THR A 51 4.46 -37.82 -31.20
C THR A 51 3.99 -39.22 -31.60
N ASP A 52 3.94 -39.53 -32.91
CA ASP A 52 3.41 -40.78 -33.48
C ASP A 52 1.99 -41.13 -32.94
N LEU A 53 1.16 -40.11 -32.68
CA LEU A 53 -0.19 -40.27 -32.12
C LEU A 53 -1.23 -40.50 -33.21
N LEU A 54 -1.06 -39.86 -34.37
CA LEU A 54 -1.96 -39.93 -35.52
C LEU A 54 -1.54 -41.06 -36.48
N THR A 55 -2.51 -41.83 -36.97
CA THR A 55 -2.25 -42.84 -38.01
C THR A 55 -2.05 -42.19 -39.39
N PRO A 56 -1.38 -42.87 -40.35
CA PRO A 56 -1.22 -42.35 -41.71
C PRO A 56 -2.54 -42.05 -42.44
N GLU A 57 -3.64 -42.72 -42.08
CA GLU A 57 -4.98 -42.44 -42.63
C GLU A 57 -5.58 -41.17 -42.02
N GLU A 58 -5.43 -40.95 -40.71
CA GLU A 58 -5.85 -39.70 -40.04
C GLU A 58 -5.02 -38.49 -40.53
N ILE A 59 -3.70 -38.65 -40.73
CA ILE A 59 -2.85 -37.59 -41.28
C ILE A 59 -3.29 -37.20 -42.70
N ALA A 60 -3.64 -38.18 -43.55
CA ALA A 60 -4.10 -37.91 -44.91
C ALA A 60 -5.45 -37.17 -44.96
N ASP A 61 -6.38 -37.44 -44.04
CA ASP A 61 -7.65 -36.70 -43.92
C ASP A 61 -7.42 -35.27 -43.39
N LEU A 62 -6.54 -35.11 -42.40
CA LEU A 62 -6.20 -33.79 -41.83
C LEU A 62 -5.44 -32.90 -42.81
N GLU A 63 -4.54 -33.44 -43.64
CA GLU A 63 -3.90 -32.71 -44.74
C GLU A 63 -4.92 -32.22 -45.77
N ALA A 64 -5.91 -33.05 -46.12
CA ALA A 64 -6.98 -32.65 -47.04
C ALA A 64 -7.86 -31.51 -46.48
N ARG A 65 -8.10 -31.49 -45.17
CA ARG A 65 -8.81 -30.39 -44.48
C ARG A 65 -7.96 -29.14 -44.33
N ALA A 66 -6.66 -29.29 -44.05
CA ALA A 66 -5.73 -28.17 -43.97
C ALA A 66 -5.60 -27.44 -45.31
N ALA A 67 -5.49 -28.19 -46.41
CA ALA A 67 -5.55 -27.63 -47.77
C ALA A 67 -6.89 -26.92 -48.07
N ALA A 68 -8.00 -27.32 -47.44
CA ALA A 68 -9.28 -26.60 -47.55
C ALA A 68 -9.30 -25.28 -46.75
N VAL A 69 -8.54 -25.17 -45.66
CA VAL A 69 -8.31 -23.90 -44.94
C VAL A 69 -7.43 -22.95 -45.77
N GLU A 70 -6.36 -23.47 -46.40
CA GLU A 70 -5.54 -22.68 -47.32
C GLU A 70 -6.37 -22.18 -48.51
N ALA A 71 -7.19 -23.05 -49.12
CA ALA A 71 -8.10 -22.67 -50.19
C ALA A 71 -9.21 -21.67 -49.75
N ALA A 72 -9.54 -21.61 -48.46
CA ALA A 72 -10.42 -20.60 -47.88
C ALA A 72 -9.71 -19.25 -47.62
N GLY A 73 -8.39 -19.17 -47.83
CA GLY A 73 -7.63 -17.92 -47.87
C GLY A 73 -6.65 -17.67 -46.72
N ALA A 74 -6.27 -18.71 -45.97
CA ALA A 74 -5.29 -18.64 -44.88
C ALA A 74 -4.39 -19.90 -44.84
N PRO A 75 -3.07 -19.81 -45.14
CA PRO A 75 -2.16 -20.95 -45.00
C PRO A 75 -2.11 -21.43 -43.55
N ILE A 76 -2.24 -22.74 -43.32
CA ILE A 76 -2.34 -23.29 -41.97
C ILE A 76 -1.24 -24.30 -41.66
N VAL A 77 -0.75 -24.27 -40.43
CA VAL A 77 0.14 -25.29 -39.87
C VAL A 77 -0.50 -25.88 -38.62
N VAL A 78 -0.53 -27.22 -38.55
CA VAL A 78 -0.96 -27.99 -37.38
C VAL A 78 0.26 -28.71 -36.82
N TYR A 79 0.63 -28.42 -35.57
CA TYR A 79 1.87 -28.92 -34.96
C TYR A 79 1.58 -29.59 -33.60
N LEU A 80 1.96 -30.86 -33.45
CA LEU A 80 1.76 -31.66 -32.24
C LEU A 80 3.12 -32.06 -31.66
N GLN A 81 3.38 -31.71 -30.40
CA GLN A 81 4.59 -32.12 -29.67
C GLN A 81 4.30 -32.66 -28.27
N ALA A 82 5.17 -33.55 -27.79
CA ALA A 82 5.10 -34.14 -26.46
C ALA A 82 5.83 -33.27 -25.42
N ARG A 83 5.15 -32.24 -24.90
CA ARG A 83 5.65 -31.30 -23.88
C ARG A 83 4.54 -30.94 -22.92
N ASP A 84 4.78 -31.08 -21.60
CA ASP A 84 3.83 -30.60 -20.58
C ASP A 84 4.04 -29.09 -20.42
N ALA A 85 3.02 -28.31 -20.76
CA ALA A 85 3.09 -26.85 -20.84
C ALA A 85 1.79 -26.21 -20.30
N SER A 86 1.88 -24.95 -19.87
CA SER A 86 0.73 -24.09 -19.61
C SER A 86 0.10 -23.58 -20.92
N GLN A 87 -1.11 -23.02 -20.81
CA GLN A 87 -1.80 -22.36 -21.93
C GLN A 87 -0.97 -21.19 -22.49
N SER A 88 -0.35 -20.39 -21.62
CA SER A 88 0.52 -19.26 -21.98
C SER A 88 1.86 -19.67 -22.61
N GLU A 89 2.41 -20.84 -22.24
CA GLU A 89 3.57 -21.40 -22.94
C GLU A 89 3.18 -21.94 -24.31
N THR A 90 1.97 -22.53 -24.44
CA THR A 90 1.45 -23.02 -25.73
C THR A 90 1.09 -21.88 -26.68
N GLU A 91 0.61 -20.74 -26.17
CA GLU A 91 0.50 -19.48 -26.92
C GLU A 91 1.88 -19.01 -27.44
N ALA A 92 2.90 -19.04 -26.57
CA ALA A 92 4.24 -18.61 -26.94
C ALA A 92 4.88 -19.54 -27.98
N ASP A 93 4.71 -20.87 -27.84
CA ASP A 93 5.17 -21.86 -28.82
C ASP A 93 4.44 -21.68 -30.17
N ALA A 94 3.12 -21.45 -30.16
CA ALA A 94 2.32 -21.21 -31.38
C ALA A 94 2.75 -19.94 -32.13
N ARG A 95 3.02 -18.85 -31.40
CA ARG A 95 3.55 -17.60 -31.96
C ARG A 95 4.96 -17.80 -32.51
N ALA A 96 5.83 -18.46 -31.74
CA ALA A 96 7.21 -18.75 -32.15
C ALA A 96 7.25 -19.60 -33.42
N LEU A 97 6.35 -20.57 -33.60
CA LEU A 97 6.24 -21.34 -34.84
C LEU A 97 5.78 -20.47 -36.02
N MET A 98 4.78 -19.60 -35.84
CA MET A 98 4.33 -18.67 -36.89
C MET A 98 5.47 -17.74 -37.34
N ASP A 99 6.22 -17.18 -36.39
CA ASP A 99 7.37 -16.31 -36.66
C ASP A 99 8.56 -17.07 -37.28
N ALA A 100 8.80 -18.32 -36.87
CA ALA A 100 9.95 -19.13 -37.31
C ALA A 100 9.80 -19.70 -38.73
N TRP A 101 8.58 -20.00 -39.17
CA TRP A 101 8.29 -20.54 -40.50
C TRP A 101 7.68 -19.50 -41.46
N ASP A 102 7.53 -18.24 -41.03
CA ASP A 102 6.88 -17.14 -41.76
C ASP A 102 5.52 -17.56 -42.37
N VAL A 103 4.62 -18.07 -41.53
CA VAL A 103 3.35 -18.68 -41.96
C VAL A 103 2.39 -17.59 -42.47
N GLN A 104 2.46 -17.30 -43.77
CA GLN A 104 1.62 -16.34 -44.51
C GLN A 104 1.65 -16.61 -46.02
N SER A 105 0.62 -16.17 -46.75
CA SER A 105 0.46 -16.43 -48.20
C SER A 105 1.43 -15.63 -49.08
N ALA A 106 1.92 -14.51 -48.57
CA ALA A 106 2.98 -13.70 -49.15
C ALA A 106 3.66 -12.87 -48.04
N PRO A 107 4.92 -12.42 -48.23
CA PRO A 107 5.63 -11.61 -47.23
C PRO A 107 4.86 -10.35 -46.82
N GLY A 108 4.48 -10.27 -45.54
CA GLY A 108 3.69 -9.18 -44.97
C GLY A 108 2.18 -9.27 -45.22
N ALA A 109 1.66 -10.44 -45.63
CA ALA A 109 0.22 -10.68 -45.73
C ALA A 109 -0.44 -10.91 -44.36
N HIS A 110 0.34 -11.38 -43.37
CA HIS A 110 -0.08 -11.61 -41.98
C HIS A 110 -1.40 -12.39 -41.87
N ASP A 111 -1.46 -13.52 -42.59
CA ASP A 111 -2.70 -14.22 -42.88
C ASP A 111 -2.64 -15.75 -42.73
N GLY A 112 -1.55 -16.28 -42.17
CA GLY A 112 -1.54 -17.67 -41.77
C GLY A 112 -2.30 -17.95 -40.47
N VAL A 113 -2.41 -19.23 -40.17
CA VAL A 113 -2.96 -19.77 -38.92
C VAL A 113 -2.03 -20.86 -38.41
N VAL A 114 -1.75 -20.88 -37.10
CA VAL A 114 -1.03 -21.98 -36.43
C VAL A 114 -1.97 -22.61 -35.39
N MET A 115 -2.21 -23.91 -35.53
CA MET A 115 -2.92 -24.74 -34.54
C MET A 115 -1.89 -25.62 -33.82
N PHE A 116 -1.51 -25.21 -32.61
CA PHE A 116 -0.43 -25.82 -31.85
C PHE A 116 -0.95 -26.69 -30.69
N PHE A 117 -0.37 -27.87 -30.51
CA PHE A 117 -0.71 -28.81 -29.45
C PHE A 117 0.51 -29.17 -28.59
N ASN A 118 0.43 -28.82 -27.30
CA ASN A 118 1.34 -29.33 -26.28
C ASN A 118 0.67 -30.52 -25.57
N LEU A 119 1.02 -31.73 -26.02
CA LEU A 119 0.49 -33.00 -25.52
C LEU A 119 1.34 -33.49 -24.35
N ARG A 120 0.70 -34.01 -23.29
CA ARG A 120 1.45 -34.47 -22.11
C ARG A 120 2.24 -35.75 -22.41
N PRO A 121 3.56 -35.81 -22.17
CA PRO A 121 4.36 -37.02 -22.41
C PRO A 121 3.86 -38.29 -21.69
N GLY A 122 3.19 -38.14 -20.54
CA GLY A 122 2.59 -39.25 -19.80
C GLY A 122 1.18 -39.68 -20.26
N ASN A 123 0.51 -38.88 -21.11
CA ASN A 123 -0.77 -39.21 -21.74
C ASN A 123 -1.03 -38.23 -22.90
N LEU A 124 -0.64 -38.63 -24.12
CA LEU A 124 -0.75 -37.81 -25.33
C LEU A 124 -2.20 -37.43 -25.71
N ARG A 125 -3.21 -38.05 -25.09
CA ARG A 125 -4.63 -37.71 -25.27
C ARG A 125 -5.13 -36.64 -24.28
N ARG A 126 -4.21 -35.93 -23.62
CA ARG A 126 -4.46 -34.77 -22.75
C ARG A 126 -3.38 -33.73 -22.99
N GLY A 127 -3.75 -32.45 -22.96
CA GLY A 127 -2.83 -31.39 -23.33
C GLY A 127 -3.44 -29.99 -23.33
N GLN A 128 -2.70 -29.07 -23.93
CA GLN A 128 -3.17 -27.75 -24.32
C GLN A 128 -3.29 -27.72 -25.86
N VAL A 129 -4.30 -27.02 -26.36
CA VAL A 129 -4.40 -26.57 -27.75
C VAL A 129 -4.39 -25.04 -27.78
N PHE A 130 -3.76 -24.45 -28.79
CA PHE A 130 -3.83 -23.02 -29.07
C PHE A 130 -3.99 -22.77 -30.57
N ILE A 131 -4.89 -21.86 -30.96
CA ILE A 131 -4.98 -21.36 -32.34
C ILE A 131 -4.51 -19.91 -32.36
N TYR A 132 -3.40 -19.67 -33.05
CA TYR A 132 -2.87 -18.36 -33.36
C TYR A 132 -3.28 -17.99 -34.79
N ALA A 133 -3.80 -16.77 -35.01
CA ALA A 133 -4.20 -16.30 -36.34
C ALA A 133 -3.50 -14.97 -36.66
N GLY A 134 -3.08 -14.82 -37.91
CA GLY A 134 -2.49 -13.57 -38.40
C GLY A 134 -3.44 -12.37 -38.31
N GLU A 135 -2.85 -11.18 -38.19
CA GLU A 135 -3.56 -9.90 -37.95
C GLU A 135 -4.74 -9.67 -38.90
N LYS A 136 -4.58 -9.99 -40.20
CA LYS A 136 -5.61 -9.86 -41.26
C LYS A 136 -6.89 -10.66 -40.97
N HIS A 137 -6.79 -11.76 -40.23
CA HIS A 137 -7.94 -12.59 -39.84
C HIS A 137 -8.41 -12.31 -38.41
N PHE A 138 -7.50 -11.88 -37.52
CA PHE A 138 -7.78 -11.65 -36.11
C PHE A 138 -8.42 -10.28 -35.79
N ASP A 139 -7.89 -9.17 -36.34
CA ASP A 139 -8.46 -7.83 -36.11
C ASP A 139 -9.34 -7.41 -37.29
N GLY A 140 -10.64 -7.26 -37.03
CA GLY A 140 -11.66 -6.94 -38.05
C GLY A 140 -11.91 -8.04 -39.11
N GLY A 141 -11.16 -9.14 -39.10
CA GLY A 141 -11.27 -10.25 -40.04
C GLY A 141 -12.27 -11.34 -39.65
N ASN A 142 -12.16 -12.50 -40.32
CA ASN A 142 -13.09 -13.63 -40.20
C ASN A 142 -12.71 -14.67 -39.11
N LEU A 143 -11.62 -14.49 -38.37
CA LEU A 143 -11.19 -15.34 -37.25
C LEU A 143 -10.83 -14.50 -35.99
N PRO A 144 -11.74 -13.64 -35.48
CA PRO A 144 -11.49 -12.91 -34.24
C PRO A 144 -11.36 -13.85 -33.04
N GLU A 145 -10.74 -13.38 -31.95
CA GLU A 145 -10.56 -14.13 -30.68
C GLU A 145 -11.83 -14.88 -30.23
N SER A 146 -13.00 -14.22 -30.33
CA SER A 146 -14.29 -14.77 -29.93
C SER A 146 -14.80 -15.92 -30.80
N GLU A 147 -14.28 -16.07 -32.01
CA GLU A 147 -14.56 -17.22 -32.89
C GLU A 147 -13.51 -18.31 -32.72
N LEU A 148 -12.21 -17.96 -32.62
CA LEU A 148 -11.15 -18.94 -32.33
C LEU A 148 -11.43 -19.69 -31.02
N GLN A 149 -11.83 -18.97 -29.95
CA GLN A 149 -12.22 -19.61 -28.69
C GLN A 149 -13.53 -20.39 -28.82
N ARG A 150 -14.46 -19.99 -29.71
CA ARG A 150 -15.69 -20.75 -29.98
C ARG A 150 -15.39 -22.08 -30.66
N ILE A 151 -14.51 -22.07 -31.66
CA ILE A 151 -14.03 -23.28 -32.35
C ILE A 151 -13.39 -24.23 -31.35
N ILE A 152 -12.51 -23.73 -30.48
CA ILE A 152 -11.87 -24.54 -29.43
C ILE A 152 -12.89 -25.08 -28.42
N ASP A 153 -13.76 -24.23 -27.85
CA ASP A 153 -14.66 -24.62 -26.75
C ASP A 153 -15.88 -25.44 -27.20
N GLU A 154 -16.48 -25.12 -28.34
CA GLU A 154 -17.73 -25.71 -28.82
C GLU A 154 -17.51 -26.86 -29.83
N GLU A 155 -16.44 -26.83 -30.65
CA GLU A 155 -16.17 -27.88 -31.68
C GLU A 155 -15.06 -28.86 -31.24
N MET A 156 -13.87 -28.35 -30.87
CA MET A 156 -12.67 -29.18 -30.67
C MET A 156 -12.65 -29.89 -29.30
N ILE A 157 -12.80 -29.13 -28.21
CA ILE A 157 -12.67 -29.65 -26.83
C ILE A 157 -13.56 -30.85 -26.52
N PRO A 158 -14.83 -30.97 -27.00
CA PRO A 158 -15.64 -32.17 -26.79
C PRO A 158 -14.95 -33.44 -27.34
N LEU A 159 -14.55 -33.43 -28.61
CA LEU A 159 -13.91 -34.57 -29.29
C LEU A 159 -12.55 -34.91 -28.67
N LEU A 160 -11.73 -33.88 -28.39
CA LEU A 160 -10.45 -34.03 -27.69
C LEU A 160 -10.62 -34.68 -26.30
N ARG A 161 -11.67 -34.32 -25.55
CA ARG A 161 -11.97 -34.91 -24.23
C ARG A 161 -12.46 -36.35 -24.33
N GLU A 162 -13.15 -36.72 -25.40
CA GLU A 162 -13.56 -38.10 -25.69
C GLU A 162 -12.42 -38.96 -26.26
N ASN A 163 -11.20 -38.41 -26.31
CA ASN A 163 -9.94 -39.03 -26.77
C ASN A 163 -9.82 -39.17 -28.30
N GLN A 164 -10.69 -38.48 -29.05
CA GLN A 164 -10.73 -38.46 -30.52
C GLN A 164 -9.87 -37.31 -31.06
N THR A 165 -8.54 -37.45 -30.98
CA THR A 165 -7.61 -36.35 -31.33
C THR A 165 -7.73 -35.91 -32.78
N ALA A 166 -7.75 -36.84 -33.74
CA ALA A 166 -7.89 -36.51 -35.16
C ALA A 166 -9.20 -35.77 -35.48
N GLU A 167 -10.34 -36.30 -35.01
CA GLU A 167 -11.66 -35.65 -35.16
C GLU A 167 -11.67 -34.24 -34.56
N GLY A 168 -11.05 -34.05 -33.38
CA GLY A 168 -10.95 -32.76 -32.71
C GLY A 168 -10.09 -31.74 -33.46
N ILE A 169 -9.06 -32.18 -34.19
CA ILE A 169 -8.29 -31.34 -35.12
C ILE A 169 -9.13 -31.04 -36.37
N GLY A 170 -9.74 -32.07 -36.97
CA GLY A 170 -10.54 -31.96 -38.19
C GLY A 170 -11.72 -31.01 -38.05
N ALA A 171 -12.49 -31.11 -36.97
CA ALA A 171 -13.57 -30.17 -36.65
C ALA A 171 -13.06 -28.73 -36.46
N GLY A 172 -11.86 -28.56 -35.91
CA GLY A 172 -11.18 -27.26 -35.84
C GLY A 172 -10.88 -26.68 -37.22
N LEU A 173 -10.26 -27.48 -38.11
CA LEU A 173 -9.94 -27.10 -39.48
C LEU A 173 -11.21 -26.76 -40.29
N ASP A 174 -12.22 -27.63 -40.27
CA ASP A 174 -13.52 -27.43 -40.92
C ASP A 174 -14.17 -26.11 -40.49
N ALA A 175 -14.17 -25.80 -39.20
CA ALA A 175 -14.77 -24.59 -38.65
C ALA A 175 -13.96 -23.32 -38.99
N ILE A 176 -12.62 -23.40 -39.02
CA ILE A 176 -11.75 -22.32 -39.49
C ILE A 176 -12.05 -22.02 -40.97
N ALA A 177 -12.05 -23.04 -41.85
CA ALA A 177 -12.37 -22.88 -43.27
C ALA A 177 -13.79 -22.32 -43.49
N HIS A 178 -14.76 -22.78 -42.70
CA HIS A 178 -16.13 -22.27 -42.74
C HIS A 178 -16.20 -20.78 -42.37
N SER A 179 -15.57 -20.36 -41.27
CA SER A 179 -15.59 -18.96 -40.83
C SER A 179 -14.82 -18.05 -41.79
N LEU A 180 -13.67 -18.49 -42.30
CA LEU A 180 -12.93 -17.78 -43.37
C LEU A 180 -13.80 -17.50 -44.59
N THR A 181 -14.60 -18.48 -45.01
CA THR A 181 -15.45 -18.39 -46.21
C THR A 181 -16.75 -17.61 -45.98
N ASN A 182 -17.42 -17.80 -44.83
CA ASN A 182 -18.81 -17.36 -44.59
C ASN A 182 -18.94 -16.26 -43.51
N GLY A 183 -17.86 -15.96 -42.80
CA GLY A 183 -17.85 -15.18 -41.56
C GLY A 183 -18.33 -15.97 -40.33
N PRO A 184 -18.04 -15.48 -39.11
CA PRO A 184 -18.39 -16.17 -37.87
C PRO A 184 -19.92 -16.24 -37.64
N PRO A 185 -20.44 -17.34 -37.08
CA PRO A 185 -21.88 -17.53 -36.84
C PRO A 185 -22.47 -16.51 -35.85
N ARG A 186 -23.72 -16.09 -36.12
CA ARG A 186 -24.43 -15.08 -35.31
C ARG A 186 -24.80 -15.63 -33.92
N GLN A 187 -23.97 -15.35 -32.93
CA GLN A 187 -24.19 -15.80 -31.54
C GLN A 187 -25.50 -15.22 -30.94
N PRO A 188 -26.22 -15.98 -30.09
CA PRO A 188 -27.52 -15.56 -29.55
C PRO A 188 -27.38 -14.42 -28.53
N VAL A 189 -28.20 -13.38 -28.73
CA VAL A 189 -28.09 -12.04 -28.08
C VAL A 189 -27.98 -12.08 -26.55
N HIS A 190 -28.59 -13.07 -25.88
CA HIS A 190 -28.56 -13.18 -24.41
C HIS A 190 -27.16 -13.50 -23.86
N LYS A 191 -26.34 -14.31 -24.56
CA LYS A 191 -24.93 -14.56 -24.18
C LYS A 191 -24.10 -13.27 -24.33
N TRP A 192 -24.32 -12.51 -25.39
CA TRP A 192 -23.61 -11.26 -25.66
C TRP A 192 -23.94 -10.15 -24.66
N LEU A 193 -25.22 -9.94 -24.32
CA LEU A 193 -25.61 -8.87 -23.40
C LEU A 193 -25.00 -9.06 -22.00
N ALA A 194 -25.01 -10.30 -21.50
CA ALA A 194 -24.36 -10.67 -20.25
C ALA A 194 -22.84 -10.40 -20.29
N ARG A 195 -22.17 -10.74 -21.39
CA ARG A 195 -20.76 -10.39 -21.63
C ARG A 195 -20.54 -8.88 -21.67
N THR A 196 -21.29 -8.07 -22.42
CA THR A 196 -21.06 -6.60 -22.47
C THR A 196 -21.30 -5.87 -21.15
N VAL A 197 -22.11 -6.42 -20.23
CA VAL A 197 -22.29 -5.85 -18.88
C VAL A 197 -21.13 -6.21 -17.94
N THR A 198 -20.38 -7.29 -18.20
CA THR A 198 -19.36 -7.84 -17.28
C THR A 198 -17.94 -7.82 -17.83
N ALA A 199 -17.74 -8.31 -19.05
CA ALA A 199 -16.47 -8.34 -19.76
C ALA A 199 -16.25 -7.05 -20.55
N GLY A 200 -15.32 -6.22 -20.07
CA GLY A 200 -14.85 -5.04 -20.80
C GLY A 200 -14.18 -4.00 -19.89
N ARG A 201 -13.11 -3.36 -20.40
CA ARG A 201 -12.36 -2.30 -19.71
C ARG A 201 -13.23 -1.13 -19.23
N PHE A 202 -14.40 -0.94 -19.85
CA PHE A 202 -15.37 0.11 -19.53
C PHE A 202 -16.79 -0.45 -19.27
N SER A 203 -16.91 -1.63 -18.65
CA SER A 203 -18.20 -2.11 -18.12
C SER A 203 -18.88 -1.03 -17.28
N ILE A 204 -20.21 -0.92 -17.41
CA ILE A 204 -21.04 0.03 -16.65
C ILE A 204 -20.88 -0.19 -15.14
N ALA A 205 -20.67 -1.44 -14.70
CA ALA A 205 -20.39 -1.76 -13.29
C ALA A 205 -19.05 -1.19 -12.81
N ASN A 206 -18.02 -1.20 -13.67
CA ASN A 206 -16.70 -0.61 -13.37
C ASN A 206 -16.74 0.93 -13.34
N ILE A 207 -17.55 1.55 -14.23
CA ILE A 207 -17.76 3.00 -14.21
C ILE A 207 -18.53 3.40 -12.94
N ALA A 208 -19.56 2.65 -12.56
CA ALA A 208 -20.33 2.90 -11.35
C ALA A 208 -19.49 2.71 -10.06
N SER A 209 -18.69 1.65 -9.97
CA SER A 209 -17.83 1.40 -8.80
C SER A 209 -16.71 2.43 -8.67
N ALA A 210 -16.13 2.88 -9.79
CA ALA A 210 -15.18 4.00 -9.82
C ALA A 210 -15.83 5.32 -9.37
N ALA A 211 -17.03 5.63 -9.86
CA ALA A 211 -17.77 6.84 -9.45
C ALA A 211 -18.12 6.84 -7.95
N VAL A 212 -18.57 5.70 -7.40
CA VAL A 212 -18.81 5.54 -5.95
C VAL A 212 -17.51 5.70 -5.16
N SER A 213 -16.42 5.10 -5.62
CA SER A 213 -15.09 5.22 -4.97
C SER A 213 -14.61 6.67 -4.94
N ILE A 214 -14.70 7.38 -6.06
CA ILE A 214 -14.35 8.81 -6.17
C ILE A 214 -15.25 9.64 -5.25
N PHE A 215 -16.56 9.41 -5.25
CA PHE A 215 -17.50 10.13 -4.36
C PHE A 215 -17.17 9.91 -2.88
N MET A 216 -16.81 8.68 -2.48
CA MET A 216 -16.39 8.37 -1.11
C MET A 216 -15.05 9.02 -0.74
N VAL A 217 -14.06 9.02 -1.64
CA VAL A 217 -12.78 9.72 -1.42
C VAL A 217 -12.99 11.22 -1.29
N LEU A 218 -13.81 11.83 -2.16
CA LEU A 218 -14.16 13.25 -2.09
C LEU A 218 -14.93 13.60 -0.81
N THR A 219 -15.87 12.75 -0.39
CA THR A 219 -16.59 12.94 0.89
C THR A 219 -15.66 12.78 2.10
N GLY A 220 -14.69 11.86 2.03
CA GLY A 220 -13.62 11.71 3.01
C GLY A 220 -12.72 12.95 3.08
N LEU A 221 -12.29 13.49 1.94
CA LEU A 221 -11.52 14.73 1.86
C LEU A 221 -12.33 15.93 2.39
N ALA A 222 -13.60 16.08 2.00
CA ALA A 222 -14.46 17.18 2.44
C ALA A 222 -14.70 17.14 3.96
N THR A 223 -14.97 15.97 4.53
CA THR A 223 -15.13 15.81 5.99
C THR A 223 -13.82 15.92 6.77
N TYR A 224 -12.68 15.66 6.14
CA TYR A 224 -11.36 15.96 6.69
C TYR A 224 -11.05 17.48 6.64
N GLN A 225 -11.29 18.15 5.51
CA GLN A 225 -11.08 19.60 5.35
C GLN A 225 -12.01 20.43 6.24
N ALA A 226 -13.29 20.04 6.38
CA ALA A 226 -14.21 20.63 7.33
C ALA A 226 -13.81 20.42 8.81
N ARG A 227 -12.80 19.57 9.09
CA ARG A 227 -12.18 19.36 10.39
C ARG A 227 -10.70 19.79 10.45
N SER A 228 -10.10 20.24 9.35
CA SER A 228 -8.79 20.89 9.37
C SER A 228 -8.97 22.35 9.77
N ILE A 229 -9.15 22.56 11.08
CA ILE A 229 -9.25 23.90 11.68
C ILE A 229 -8.06 24.73 11.21
N THR A 230 -8.35 25.84 10.53
CA THR A 230 -7.34 26.85 10.17
C THR A 230 -6.56 27.21 11.42
N ARG A 231 -5.25 26.95 11.44
CA ARG A 231 -4.39 27.44 12.51
C ARG A 231 -4.35 28.96 12.39
N SER A 232 -5.16 29.65 13.20
CA SER A 232 -5.03 31.10 13.38
C SER A 232 -3.57 31.43 13.65
N PRO A 233 -3.01 32.50 13.05
CA PRO A 233 -1.62 32.86 13.27
C PRO A 233 -1.38 33.07 14.77
N VAL A 234 -0.45 32.28 15.31
CA VAL A 234 -0.09 32.29 16.72
C VAL A 234 1.01 33.32 16.94
N VAL A 235 0.94 34.05 18.05
CA VAL A 235 2.02 34.95 18.50
C VAL A 235 2.73 34.27 19.66
N PRO A 236 4.04 33.95 19.54
CA PRO A 236 4.83 33.39 20.63
C PRO A 236 4.87 34.34 21.84
N THR A 237 4.64 33.81 23.04
CA THR A 237 4.69 34.55 24.31
C THR A 237 5.28 33.68 25.41
N THR A 238 6.17 34.24 26.25
CA THR A 238 6.69 33.56 27.44
C THR A 238 5.86 33.80 28.70
N ARG A 239 4.74 34.54 28.59
CA ARG A 239 3.77 34.73 29.69
C ARG A 239 2.62 33.73 29.59
N LYS A 240 2.28 33.09 30.70
CA LYS A 240 1.13 32.20 30.84
C LYS A 240 -0.18 32.94 30.54
N PRO A 241 -1.14 32.38 29.77
CA PRO A 241 -2.40 33.04 29.45
C PRO A 241 -3.36 33.22 30.63
N ASP A 242 -3.57 32.16 31.41
CA ASP A 242 -4.54 32.06 32.51
C ASP A 242 -4.17 30.88 33.44
N ASP A 243 -4.87 30.70 34.56
CA ASP A 243 -4.58 29.66 35.55
C ASP A 243 -5.23 28.28 35.26
N THR A 244 -5.58 27.98 33.99
CA THR A 244 -6.05 26.64 33.59
C THR A 244 -4.98 25.58 33.88
N PRO A 245 -5.28 24.51 34.65
CA PRO A 245 -4.30 23.49 35.02
C PRO A 245 -3.53 22.91 33.81
N PRO A 246 -2.21 22.62 33.96
CA PRO A 246 -1.37 22.13 32.87
C PRO A 246 -1.96 20.94 32.10
N ALA A 247 -2.64 20.04 32.80
CA ALA A 247 -3.31 18.88 32.20
C ALA A 247 -4.41 19.26 31.20
N ILE A 248 -5.15 20.35 31.45
CA ILE A 248 -6.22 20.83 30.57
C ILE A 248 -5.61 21.64 29.42
N ALA A 249 -4.69 22.57 29.72
CA ALA A 249 -3.97 23.35 28.71
C ALA A 249 -3.23 22.44 27.70
N GLY A 250 -2.53 21.41 28.19
CA GLY A 250 -1.85 20.42 27.36
C GLY A 250 -2.79 19.63 26.46
N ALA A 251 -3.95 19.20 26.96
CA ALA A 251 -4.94 18.47 26.18
C ALA A 251 -5.58 19.35 25.08
N LEU A 252 -5.80 20.64 25.35
CA LEU A 252 -6.28 21.62 24.38
C LEU A 252 -5.26 21.88 23.26
N VAL A 253 -3.98 22.09 23.61
CA VAL A 253 -2.90 22.30 22.64
C VAL A 253 -2.66 21.06 21.78
N ALA A 254 -2.56 19.87 22.38
CA ALA A 254 -2.39 18.60 21.69
C ALA A 254 -3.66 18.15 20.91
N GLY A 255 -4.81 18.77 21.20
CA GLY A 255 -6.10 18.41 20.61
C GLY A 255 -6.63 17.03 21.03
N ARG A 256 -6.06 16.42 22.08
CA ARG A 256 -6.45 15.12 22.67
C ARG A 256 -5.74 14.89 24.00
N VAL A 257 -6.28 14.01 24.84
CA VAL A 257 -5.57 13.57 26.05
C VAL A 257 -4.50 12.52 25.68
N THR A 258 -3.27 12.77 26.14
CA THR A 258 -2.03 12.00 25.95
C THR A 258 -1.39 11.71 27.33
N PRO A 259 -0.32 10.90 27.41
CA PRO A 259 0.33 10.61 28.70
C PRO A 259 0.90 11.85 29.40
N TYR A 260 1.45 12.81 28.64
CA TYR A 260 2.12 14.00 29.16
C TYR A 260 1.27 14.89 30.07
N GLN A 261 -0.06 14.91 29.87
CA GLN A 261 -0.94 15.71 30.73
C GLN A 261 -1.06 15.14 32.16
N LEU A 262 -0.85 13.82 32.33
CA LEU A 262 -0.87 13.17 33.65
C LEU A 262 0.49 13.28 34.34
N GLU A 263 1.59 13.21 33.60
CA GLU A 263 2.93 13.59 34.08
C GLU A 263 2.91 15.04 34.63
N ALA A 264 2.37 15.98 33.86
CA ALA A 264 2.18 17.37 34.30
C ALA A 264 1.20 17.52 35.48
N THR A 265 0.22 16.61 35.63
CA THR A 265 -0.68 16.61 36.80
C THR A 265 0.07 16.28 38.09
N LEU A 266 1.06 15.37 38.04
CA LEU A 266 1.89 15.07 39.21
C LEU A 266 2.70 16.30 39.65
N ILE A 267 3.28 17.02 38.68
CA ILE A 267 4.07 18.23 38.92
C ILE A 267 3.19 19.36 39.47
N ASP A 268 1.99 19.56 38.92
CA ASP A 268 1.01 20.55 39.38
C ASP A 268 0.41 20.21 40.77
N LEU A 269 0.26 18.93 41.11
CA LEU A 269 -0.06 18.48 42.47
C LEU A 269 1.12 18.70 43.43
N ALA A 270 2.36 18.56 42.96
CA ALA A 270 3.55 18.81 43.76
C ALA A 270 3.77 20.30 44.03
N GLN A 271 3.57 21.16 43.01
CA GLN A 271 3.60 22.61 43.13
C GLN A 271 2.52 23.15 44.09
N ARG A 272 1.39 22.45 44.22
CA ARG A 272 0.37 22.70 45.25
C ARG A 272 0.76 22.22 46.66
N GLY A 273 1.73 21.31 46.79
CA GLY A 273 2.11 20.67 48.05
C GLY A 273 1.33 19.38 48.41
N ALA A 274 0.55 18.82 47.47
CA ALA A 274 -0.20 17.58 47.71
C ALA A 274 0.73 16.35 47.79
N LEU A 275 1.82 16.37 47.03
CA LEU A 275 2.88 15.36 47.01
C LEU A 275 4.24 16.07 46.84
N VAL A 276 5.33 15.35 47.02
CA VAL A 276 6.69 15.86 46.87
C VAL A 276 7.52 14.89 46.04
N PHE A 277 8.33 15.42 45.13
CA PHE A 277 9.41 14.67 44.47
C PHE A 277 10.71 14.83 45.26
N GLU A 278 11.36 13.74 45.62
CA GLU A 278 12.61 13.74 46.40
C GLU A 278 13.59 12.66 45.90
N PRO A 279 14.90 12.77 46.18
CA PRO A 279 15.87 11.71 45.91
C PRO A 279 15.55 10.42 46.69
N ALA A 280 15.62 9.26 46.03
CA ALA A 280 15.49 7.96 46.69
C ALA A 280 16.83 7.52 47.33
N ASP A 281 16.79 6.77 48.44
CA ASP A 281 17.99 6.37 49.21
C ASP A 281 19.00 5.54 48.37
N LYS A 282 18.53 4.84 47.32
CA LYS A 282 19.35 4.04 46.39
C LYS A 282 19.74 4.78 45.10
N GLY A 283 19.45 6.09 45.01
CA GLY A 283 19.54 6.87 43.78
C GLY A 283 18.25 6.82 42.95
N GLY A 284 18.13 7.76 42.00
CA GLY A 284 16.87 8.01 41.30
C GLY A 284 15.91 8.90 42.11
N MET A 285 14.70 9.08 41.59
CA MET A 285 13.64 9.92 42.16
C MET A 285 12.54 9.06 42.78
N GLN A 286 11.93 9.51 43.88
CA GLN A 286 10.72 8.93 44.48
C GLN A 286 9.64 10.01 44.67
N ILE A 287 8.38 9.59 44.75
CA ILE A 287 7.25 10.45 45.12
C ILE A 287 6.81 10.13 46.55
N ARG A 288 6.71 11.15 47.40
CA ARG A 288 6.10 11.08 48.74
C ARG A 288 4.75 11.78 48.73
N LEU A 289 3.72 11.14 49.27
CA LEU A 289 2.37 11.72 49.40
C LEU A 289 2.31 12.55 50.69
N VAL A 290 1.68 13.74 50.63
CA VAL A 290 1.70 14.72 51.74
C VAL A 290 0.29 15.13 52.17
N ASP A 291 -0.51 15.75 51.30
CA ASP A 291 -1.84 16.26 51.62
C ASP A 291 -2.88 15.90 50.54
N PRO A 292 -3.77 14.92 50.78
CA PRO A 292 -4.83 14.55 49.85
C PRO A 292 -5.94 15.62 49.72
N SER A 293 -6.05 16.59 50.63
CA SER A 293 -7.11 17.63 50.59
C SER A 293 -6.95 18.60 49.41
N LEU A 294 -5.72 18.70 48.89
CA LEU A 294 -5.36 19.54 47.75
C LEU A 294 -5.69 18.91 46.38
N VAL A 295 -6.17 17.66 46.37
CA VAL A 295 -6.56 16.87 45.19
C VAL A 295 -8.01 17.19 44.82
N ARG A 296 -8.21 18.09 43.86
CA ARG A 296 -9.51 18.74 43.60
C ARG A 296 -10.29 18.09 42.46
N ALA A 297 -9.67 17.86 41.30
CA ALA A 297 -10.40 17.41 40.10
C ALA A 297 -10.61 15.88 40.06
N PRO A 298 -11.61 15.36 39.32
CA PRO A 298 -11.86 13.92 39.20
C PRO A 298 -10.66 13.11 38.68
N TYR A 299 -9.92 13.65 37.70
CA TYR A 299 -8.71 13.01 37.17
C TYR A 299 -7.54 13.01 38.18
N GLU A 300 -7.41 14.07 38.98
CA GLU A 300 -6.43 14.15 40.07
C GLU A 300 -6.72 13.09 41.12
N ARG A 301 -8.00 12.89 41.50
CA ARG A 301 -8.40 11.84 42.46
C ARG A 301 -8.15 10.44 41.91
N ALA A 302 -8.47 10.18 40.63
CA ALA A 302 -8.18 8.89 40.00
C ALA A 302 -6.67 8.60 39.86
N LEU A 303 -5.86 9.63 39.65
CA LEU A 303 -4.40 9.54 39.68
C LEU A 303 -3.90 9.27 41.11
N TRP A 304 -4.40 10.02 42.09
CA TRP A 304 -4.05 9.90 43.51
C TRP A 304 -4.35 8.50 44.07
N THR A 305 -5.53 7.94 43.83
CA THR A 305 -5.84 6.54 44.24
C THR A 305 -4.91 5.51 43.60
N SER A 306 -4.36 5.80 42.41
CA SER A 306 -3.34 4.95 41.79
C SER A 306 -1.99 5.08 42.50
N LEU A 307 -1.60 6.29 42.91
CA LEU A 307 -0.40 6.55 43.71
C LEU A 307 -0.50 5.89 45.10
N GLU A 308 -1.64 6.04 45.80
CA GLU A 308 -1.90 5.41 47.10
C GLU A 308 -1.72 3.89 47.04
N LEU A 309 -2.30 3.25 46.01
CA LEU A 309 -2.19 1.80 45.80
C LEU A 309 -0.73 1.35 45.60
N MET A 310 0.05 2.10 44.81
CA MET A 310 1.47 1.80 44.60
C MET A 310 2.35 2.10 45.84
N SER A 311 1.93 3.02 46.72
CA SER A 311 2.69 3.37 47.94
C SER A 311 2.71 2.27 49.01
N GLN A 312 1.85 1.26 48.89
CA GLN A 312 1.73 0.09 49.80
C GLN A 312 1.69 0.46 51.31
N LYS A 313 1.11 1.62 51.65
CA LYS A 313 1.05 2.21 53.02
C LYS A 313 2.39 2.74 53.58
N THR A 314 3.46 2.78 52.80
CA THR A 314 4.70 3.48 53.20
C THR A 314 4.62 5.00 53.04
N GLY A 315 3.66 5.49 52.24
CA GLY A 315 3.54 6.90 51.88
C GLY A 315 4.51 7.38 50.79
N ALA A 316 5.43 6.51 50.34
CA ALA A 316 6.42 6.80 49.30
C ALA A 316 6.36 5.77 48.16
N ILE A 317 6.76 6.19 46.96
CA ILE A 317 6.68 5.42 45.72
C ILE A 317 8.08 5.42 45.08
N SER A 318 8.72 4.25 45.03
CA SER A 318 10.09 4.12 44.55
C SER A 318 10.23 4.31 43.04
N GLY A 319 11.45 4.59 42.58
CA GLY A 319 11.75 4.82 41.16
C GLY A 319 11.34 3.68 40.22
N GLU A 320 11.41 2.43 40.69
CA GLU A 320 10.94 1.27 39.91
C GLU A 320 9.42 1.31 39.70
N ALA A 321 8.65 1.65 40.73
CA ALA A 321 7.20 1.80 40.65
C ALA A 321 6.79 3.03 39.82
N LEU A 322 7.56 4.11 39.85
CA LEU A 322 7.37 5.26 38.95
C LEU A 322 7.58 4.88 37.47
N GLY A 323 8.49 3.95 37.17
CA GLY A 323 8.68 3.40 35.82
C GLY A 323 7.46 2.61 35.28
N GLU A 324 6.61 2.09 36.15
CA GLU A 324 5.37 1.37 35.80
C GLU A 324 4.11 2.25 35.85
N LEU A 325 4.18 3.47 36.42
CA LEU A 325 3.03 4.34 36.72
C LEU A 325 2.13 4.61 35.50
N TRP A 326 2.70 4.71 34.30
CA TRP A 326 1.97 4.88 33.03
C TRP A 326 0.95 3.76 32.74
N ARG A 327 1.13 2.56 33.31
CA ARG A 327 0.23 1.40 33.16
C ARG A 327 -1.12 1.65 33.85
N PHE A 328 -1.13 2.45 34.92
CA PHE A 328 -2.31 2.74 35.75
C PHE A 328 -3.07 4.00 35.31
N TRP A 329 -2.47 4.82 34.45
CA TRP A 329 -3.03 6.09 33.94
C TRP A 329 -4.35 5.97 33.17
N GLY A 330 -4.80 4.76 32.81
CA GLY A 330 -6.04 4.53 32.07
C GLY A 330 -7.28 5.19 32.71
N ARG A 331 -7.42 5.13 34.04
CA ARG A 331 -8.55 5.74 34.75
C ARG A 331 -8.46 7.27 34.77
N ALA A 332 -7.34 7.82 35.20
CA ALA A 332 -7.14 9.28 35.25
C ALA A 332 -7.31 9.93 33.86
N ARG A 333 -6.85 9.25 32.80
CA ARG A 333 -7.07 9.67 31.40
C ARG A 333 -8.54 9.68 31.00
N ALA A 334 -9.33 8.71 31.47
CA ALA A 334 -10.77 8.64 31.21
C ALA A 334 -11.53 9.75 31.94
N GLU A 335 -11.21 10.03 33.20
CA GLU A 335 -11.79 11.14 33.96
C GLU A 335 -11.45 12.52 33.36
N LEU A 336 -10.19 12.74 32.93
CA LEU A 336 -9.77 13.98 32.28
C LEU A 336 -10.49 14.17 30.94
N GLN A 337 -10.62 13.10 30.14
CA GLN A 337 -11.43 13.11 28.93
C GLN A 337 -12.90 13.42 29.22
N ALA A 338 -13.49 12.84 30.26
CA ALA A 338 -14.88 13.07 30.64
C ALA A 338 -15.12 14.53 31.09
N GLN A 339 -14.18 15.14 31.82
CA GLN A 339 -14.25 16.55 32.20
C GLN A 339 -14.13 17.48 30.98
N LEU A 340 -13.25 17.18 30.02
CA LEU A 340 -13.12 17.95 28.78
C LEU A 340 -14.38 17.84 27.89
N GLU A 341 -15.04 16.68 27.87
CA GLU A 341 -16.35 16.50 27.22
C GLU A 341 -17.47 17.25 27.96
N ALA A 342 -17.54 17.16 29.29
CA ALA A 342 -18.56 17.82 30.11
C ALA A 342 -18.48 19.35 30.01
N ASN A 343 -17.28 19.91 29.90
CA ASN A 343 -17.05 21.33 29.68
C ASN A 343 -17.29 21.78 28.22
N GLY A 344 -17.74 20.89 27.33
CA GLY A 344 -17.99 21.20 25.91
C GLY A 344 -16.73 21.47 25.08
N LEU A 345 -15.54 21.18 25.63
CA LEU A 345 -14.25 21.43 24.98
C LEU A 345 -13.89 20.31 24.00
N PHE A 346 -14.38 19.08 24.23
CA PHE A 346 -14.11 17.89 23.42
C PHE A 346 -15.41 17.25 22.88
N ASP A 347 -15.35 16.72 21.66
CA ASP A 347 -16.44 16.10 20.88
C ASP A 347 -16.69 14.63 21.31
N ARG A 348 -17.67 14.44 22.20
CA ARG A 348 -18.13 13.12 22.68
C ARG A 348 -18.71 12.24 21.57
N GLU A 349 -19.46 12.81 20.62
CA GLU A 349 -19.99 12.06 19.47
C GLU A 349 -18.90 11.66 18.48
N GLY A 350 -17.82 12.44 18.41
CA GLY A 350 -16.65 12.23 17.56
C GLY A 350 -16.04 10.85 17.74
N LYS A 351 -16.02 10.34 18.98
CA LYS A 351 -15.60 8.97 19.31
C LYS A 351 -16.66 7.94 18.95
N GLY A 352 -17.92 8.12 19.34
CA GLY A 352 -19.00 7.16 19.04
C GLY A 352 -19.20 6.92 17.54
N ARG A 353 -19.10 7.98 16.71
CA ARG A 353 -19.23 7.89 15.25
C ARG A 353 -17.92 7.56 14.51
N ARG A 354 -16.77 7.43 15.18
CA ARG A 354 -15.51 6.97 14.53
C ARG A 354 -15.60 5.51 14.06
N PRO A 355 -15.92 4.51 14.91
CA PRO A 355 -16.02 3.12 14.46
C PRO A 355 -17.15 2.91 13.47
N VAL A 356 -18.26 3.65 13.55
CA VAL A 356 -19.36 3.56 12.55
C VAL A 356 -18.93 4.11 11.19
N ARG A 357 -18.25 5.27 11.14
CA ARG A 357 -17.72 5.81 9.87
C ARG A 357 -16.62 4.92 9.28
N LEU A 358 -15.73 4.37 10.11
CA LEU A 358 -14.74 3.39 9.68
C LEU A 358 -15.39 2.08 9.22
N ALA A 359 -16.44 1.59 9.89
CA ALA A 359 -17.17 0.40 9.49
C ALA A 359 -17.90 0.61 8.15
N ILE A 360 -18.48 1.79 7.88
CA ILE A 360 -19.03 2.12 6.56
C ILE A 360 -17.90 2.17 5.50
N MET A 361 -16.77 2.81 5.82
CA MET A 361 -15.59 2.89 4.95
C MET A 361 -14.91 1.53 4.70
N VAL A 362 -15.11 0.53 5.57
CA VAL A 362 -14.54 -0.83 5.43
C VAL A 362 -15.54 -1.80 4.82
N ALA A 363 -16.76 -1.85 5.33
CA ALA A 363 -17.77 -2.83 4.92
C ALA A 363 -18.18 -2.65 3.46
N VAL A 364 -18.24 -1.42 2.94
CA VAL A 364 -18.61 -1.17 1.53
C VAL A 364 -17.53 -1.66 0.55
N PRO A 365 -16.23 -1.30 0.67
CA PRO A 365 -15.20 -1.88 -0.20
C PRO A 365 -14.96 -3.38 0.05
N VAL A 366 -15.25 -3.91 1.25
CA VAL A 366 -15.29 -5.38 1.46
C VAL A 366 -16.45 -6.02 0.68
N LEU A 367 -17.64 -5.44 0.71
CA LEU A 367 -18.80 -5.92 -0.06
C LEU A 367 -18.53 -5.87 -1.57
N LEU A 368 -17.97 -4.77 -2.07
CA LEU A 368 -17.53 -4.63 -3.46
C LEU A 368 -16.40 -5.62 -3.80
N GLY A 369 -15.49 -5.88 -2.86
CA GLY A 369 -14.43 -6.88 -3.01
C GLY A 369 -14.95 -8.31 -3.08
N VAL A 370 -16.04 -8.64 -2.37
CA VAL A 370 -16.73 -9.93 -2.49
C VAL A 370 -17.38 -10.08 -3.86
N VAL A 371 -18.09 -9.05 -4.36
CA VAL A 371 -18.67 -9.05 -5.71
C VAL A 371 -17.58 -9.15 -6.80
N ALA A 372 -16.43 -8.50 -6.60
CA ALA A 372 -15.28 -8.63 -7.49
C ALA A 372 -14.65 -10.05 -7.43
N ALA A 373 -14.54 -10.65 -6.25
CA ALA A 373 -14.04 -12.02 -6.09
C ALA A 373 -14.98 -13.06 -6.73
N GLU A 374 -16.30 -12.87 -6.62
CA GLU A 374 -17.30 -13.68 -7.32
C GLU A 374 -17.20 -13.52 -8.85
N SER A 375 -16.86 -12.32 -9.34
CA SER A 375 -16.60 -12.08 -10.77
C SER A 375 -15.34 -12.82 -11.26
N ILE A 376 -14.28 -12.89 -10.44
CA ILE A 376 -13.04 -13.63 -10.73
C ILE A 376 -13.30 -15.15 -10.68
N ALA A 377 -14.06 -15.64 -9.70
CA ALA A 377 -14.40 -17.06 -9.56
C ALA A 377 -15.19 -17.61 -10.76
N ASN A 378 -15.97 -16.76 -11.43
CA ASN A 378 -16.68 -17.08 -12.67
C ASN A 378 -15.80 -16.97 -13.94
N GLY A 379 -14.46 -16.94 -13.80
CA GLY A 379 -13.51 -16.98 -14.92
C GLY A 379 -13.34 -15.68 -15.69
N SER A 380 -14.00 -14.58 -15.30
CA SER A 380 -13.79 -13.29 -15.95
C SER A 380 -12.47 -12.65 -15.49
N GLY A 381 -11.40 -12.92 -16.24
CA GLY A 381 -10.00 -12.57 -15.92
C GLY A 381 -9.68 -11.08 -15.93
N THR A 382 -10.38 -10.28 -15.14
CA THR A 382 -10.23 -8.82 -15.07
C THR A 382 -9.27 -8.41 -13.96
N PRO A 383 -8.03 -7.96 -14.26
CA PRO A 383 -7.04 -7.62 -13.23
C PRO A 383 -7.44 -6.43 -12.34
N PHE A 384 -8.43 -5.66 -12.77
CA PHE A 384 -8.95 -4.51 -12.02
C PHE A 384 -9.69 -4.87 -10.73
N GLY A 385 -10.14 -6.13 -10.54
CA GLY A 385 -10.72 -6.56 -9.26
C GLY A 385 -9.72 -6.40 -8.10
N ALA A 386 -8.48 -6.84 -8.30
CA ALA A 386 -7.39 -6.65 -7.34
C ALA A 386 -7.04 -5.17 -7.15
N VAL A 387 -7.06 -4.37 -8.21
CA VAL A 387 -6.78 -2.92 -8.15
C VAL A 387 -7.85 -2.17 -7.35
N LEU A 388 -9.13 -2.48 -7.54
CA LEU A 388 -10.24 -1.88 -6.78
C LEU A 388 -10.20 -2.30 -5.29
N ILE A 389 -9.85 -3.55 -4.99
CA ILE A 389 -9.61 -4.00 -3.62
C ILE A 389 -8.41 -3.26 -3.01
N ALA A 390 -7.29 -3.14 -3.73
CA ALA A 390 -6.10 -2.44 -3.27
C ALA A 390 -6.37 -0.94 -3.04
N LEU A 391 -7.11 -0.27 -3.93
CA LEU A 391 -7.53 1.13 -3.75
C LEU A 391 -8.53 1.29 -2.60
N GLY A 392 -9.43 0.33 -2.40
CA GLY A 392 -10.33 0.29 -1.24
C GLY A 392 -9.56 0.16 0.08
N VAL A 393 -8.58 -0.76 0.14
CA VAL A 393 -7.70 -0.97 1.29
C VAL A 393 -6.80 0.24 1.53
N LEU A 394 -6.21 0.84 0.50
CA LEU A 394 -5.43 2.09 0.61
C LEU A 394 -6.30 3.27 1.04
N GLY A 395 -7.55 3.35 0.58
CA GLY A 395 -8.54 4.32 1.01
C GLY A 395 -8.92 4.16 2.49
N VAL A 396 -9.13 2.92 2.94
CA VAL A 396 -9.35 2.57 4.36
C VAL A 396 -8.12 2.94 5.21
N LEU A 397 -6.92 2.51 4.82
CA LEU A 397 -5.68 2.79 5.55
C LEU A 397 -5.39 4.29 5.59
N GLY A 398 -5.61 5.00 4.49
CA GLY A 398 -5.53 6.46 4.41
C GLY A 398 -6.54 7.14 5.32
N ALA A 399 -7.81 6.70 5.32
CA ALA A 399 -8.85 7.23 6.19
C ALA A 399 -8.58 6.93 7.68
N MET A 400 -8.02 5.76 8.01
CA MET A 400 -7.56 5.43 9.37
C MET A 400 -6.41 6.35 9.78
N LEU A 401 -5.40 6.53 8.92
CA LEU A 401 -4.23 7.37 9.19
C LEU A 401 -4.56 8.86 9.30
N LEU A 402 -5.50 9.37 8.49
CA LEU A 402 -5.99 10.75 8.57
C LEU A 402 -6.96 10.95 9.75
N SER A 403 -7.91 10.04 9.99
CA SER A 403 -8.82 10.15 11.13
C SER A 403 -8.10 10.04 12.48
N ALA A 404 -6.99 9.28 12.54
CA ALA A 404 -6.08 9.26 13.68
C ALA A 404 -5.39 10.61 13.95
N ARG A 405 -5.30 11.51 12.96
CA ARG A 405 -4.75 12.88 13.08
C ARG A 405 -5.79 13.96 13.41
N VAL A 406 -7.09 13.66 13.31
CA VAL A 406 -8.17 14.60 13.63
C VAL A 406 -8.22 14.88 15.15
N PRO A 407 -8.22 16.14 15.60
CA PRO A 407 -8.41 16.50 17.01
C PRO A 407 -9.75 16.01 17.58
N ASP A 408 -9.77 15.79 18.90
CA ASP A 408 -10.98 15.49 19.66
C ASP A 408 -11.67 16.78 20.17
N THR A 409 -11.06 17.95 19.99
CA THR A 409 -11.58 19.27 20.42
C THR A 409 -12.78 19.76 19.60
N THR A 410 -13.72 20.43 20.27
CA THR A 410 -14.77 21.26 19.63
C THR A 410 -14.22 22.61 19.13
N ALA A 411 -15.07 23.42 18.50
CA ALA A 411 -14.73 24.81 18.16
C ALA A 411 -14.37 25.67 19.40
N LEU A 412 -15.02 25.42 20.54
CA LEU A 412 -14.71 26.08 21.82
C LEU A 412 -13.35 25.62 22.38
N GLY A 413 -13.08 24.32 22.34
CA GLY A 413 -11.75 23.80 22.70
C GLY A 413 -10.65 24.35 21.79
N GLN A 414 -10.95 24.59 20.51
CA GLN A 414 -9.99 25.18 19.57
C GLN A 414 -9.73 26.67 19.80
N SER A 415 -10.74 27.49 20.13
CA SER A 415 -10.51 28.90 20.46
C SER A 415 -9.72 29.05 21.75
N MET A 416 -10.05 28.27 22.79
CA MET A 416 -9.26 28.23 24.03
C MET A 416 -7.82 27.74 23.81
N ALA A 417 -7.58 26.84 22.85
CA ALA A 417 -6.23 26.37 22.55
C ALA A 417 -5.30 27.40 21.87
N VAL A 418 -5.82 28.51 21.32
CA VAL A 418 -5.00 29.52 20.61
C VAL A 418 -3.96 30.20 21.53
N PRO A 419 -4.32 30.84 22.65
CA PRO A 419 -3.33 31.48 23.53
C PRO A 419 -2.35 30.47 24.13
N TRP A 420 -2.80 29.25 24.45
CA TRP A 420 -1.94 28.18 24.95
C TRP A 420 -0.93 27.66 23.92
N ARG A 421 -1.25 27.73 22.62
CA ARG A 421 -0.24 27.51 21.54
C ARG A 421 0.77 28.64 21.49
N GLY A 422 0.36 29.89 21.72
CA GLY A 422 1.28 31.04 21.84
C GLY A 422 2.27 30.87 22.99
N TYR A 423 1.80 30.36 24.12
CA TYR A 423 2.65 30.02 25.26
C TYR A 423 3.62 28.87 24.95
N MET A 424 3.13 27.78 24.33
CA MET A 424 3.98 26.68 23.86
C MET A 424 5.05 27.15 22.87
N GLU A 425 4.71 27.97 21.88
CA GLU A 425 5.65 28.49 20.89
C GLU A 425 6.65 29.48 21.50
N GLY A 426 6.24 30.28 22.50
CA GLY A 426 7.15 31.14 23.26
C GLY A 426 8.14 30.37 24.13
N ILE A 427 7.68 29.31 24.81
CA ILE A 427 8.54 28.35 25.53
C ILE A 427 9.58 27.73 24.58
N VAL A 428 9.15 27.29 23.39
CA VAL A 428 10.04 26.71 22.39
C VAL A 428 11.02 27.74 21.81
N ALA A 429 10.61 29.00 21.61
CA ALA A 429 11.51 30.08 21.20
C ALA A 429 12.57 30.38 22.27
N ALA A 430 12.16 30.50 23.53
CA ALA A 430 13.03 30.72 24.69
C ALA A 430 13.94 29.52 25.04
N ALA A 431 13.73 28.36 24.41
CA ALA A 431 14.70 27.25 24.45
C ALA A 431 15.95 27.55 23.60
N TYR A 432 15.82 28.35 22.54
CA TYR A 432 16.91 28.73 21.64
C TYR A 432 17.47 30.12 21.97
N ASP A 433 16.61 31.09 22.32
CA ASP A 433 17.02 32.41 22.80
C ASP A 433 17.20 32.41 24.32
N ARG A 434 18.43 32.69 24.76
CA ARG A 434 18.84 32.80 26.17
C ARG A 434 18.50 34.16 26.79
N THR A 435 18.31 35.18 25.97
CA THR A 435 17.95 36.54 26.43
C THR A 435 16.45 36.67 26.67
N ALA A 436 15.64 35.78 26.09
CA ALA A 436 14.22 35.67 26.37
C ALA A 436 13.97 35.31 27.86
N GLU A 437 13.26 36.20 28.55
CA GLU A 437 12.74 36.01 29.90
C GLU A 437 11.73 34.86 29.90
N LEU A 438 12.03 33.81 30.69
CA LEU A 438 11.19 32.63 30.86
C LEU A 438 11.40 32.14 32.30
N ASP A 439 10.36 32.25 33.12
CA ASP A 439 10.28 31.60 34.43
C ASP A 439 10.22 30.08 34.23
N LEU A 440 11.18 29.35 34.79
CA LEU A 440 11.23 27.89 34.67
C LEU A 440 10.24 27.20 35.63
N ASP A 441 9.95 27.77 36.79
CA ASP A 441 9.00 27.21 37.75
C ASP A 441 7.55 27.33 37.26
N GLU A 442 7.19 28.43 36.59
CA GLU A 442 5.90 28.54 35.90
C GLU A 442 5.88 27.71 34.61
N ALA A 443 6.94 27.73 33.78
CA ALA A 443 6.89 27.09 32.46
C ALA A 443 7.04 25.56 32.47
N PHE A 444 7.73 24.96 33.44
CA PHE A 444 8.05 23.53 33.42
C PHE A 444 6.83 22.60 33.37
N PRO A 445 5.78 22.77 34.20
CA PRO A 445 4.60 21.90 34.17
C PRO A 445 3.89 21.94 32.82
N TYR A 446 3.80 23.12 32.19
CA TYR A 446 3.20 23.30 30.88
C TYR A 446 4.10 22.77 29.75
N ALA A 447 5.42 22.96 29.83
CA ALA A 447 6.38 22.40 28.87
C ALA A 447 6.34 20.86 28.85
N VAL A 448 6.16 20.22 30.01
CA VAL A 448 5.83 18.80 30.12
C VAL A 448 4.47 18.53 29.49
N ALA A 449 3.41 19.26 29.88
CA ALA A 449 2.05 19.05 29.38
C ALA A 449 1.90 19.21 27.85
N PHE A 450 2.70 20.02 27.19
CA PHE A 450 2.72 20.17 25.73
C PHE A 450 3.61 19.13 25.03
N GLY A 451 4.39 18.35 25.77
CA GLY A 451 5.39 17.42 25.22
C GLY A 451 6.61 18.13 24.59
N VAL A 452 6.93 19.35 25.03
CA VAL A 452 8.04 20.16 24.51
C VAL A 452 9.23 20.27 25.48
N ILE A 453 9.15 19.67 26.67
CA ILE A 453 10.19 19.73 27.71
C ILE A 453 11.58 19.29 27.21
N ASP A 454 11.66 18.33 26.28
CA ASP A 454 12.91 17.92 25.61
C ASP A 454 13.65 19.10 24.92
N LYS A 455 12.94 20.18 24.54
CA LYS A 455 13.55 21.40 23.96
C LYS A 455 14.27 22.23 25.02
N LEU A 456 13.74 22.27 26.24
CA LEU A 456 14.32 23.02 27.35
C LEU A 456 15.51 22.31 28.00
N ASP A 457 15.82 21.05 27.66
CA ASP A 457 16.89 20.23 28.25
C ASP A 457 18.18 21.01 28.55
N LYS A 458 18.69 21.77 27.57
CA LYS A 458 19.91 22.56 27.73
C LYS A 458 19.74 23.72 28.71
N ARG A 459 18.61 24.43 28.67
CA ARG A 459 18.31 25.58 29.55
C ARG A 459 18.06 25.10 30.99
N ILE A 460 17.38 23.97 31.17
CA ILE A 460 17.18 23.30 32.47
C ILE A 460 18.52 22.83 33.04
N ARG A 461 19.37 22.19 32.24
CA ARG A 461 20.70 21.72 32.67
C ARG A 461 21.59 22.87 33.13
N GLU A 462 21.64 23.95 32.35
CA GLU A 462 22.48 25.12 32.66
C GLU A 462 21.94 25.91 33.87
N ALA A 463 20.62 26.09 33.99
CA ALA A 463 20.00 26.67 35.18
C ALA A 463 20.26 25.81 36.44
N SER A 464 20.14 24.49 36.31
CA SER A 464 20.34 23.57 37.43
C SER A 464 21.80 23.49 37.87
N ALA A 465 22.76 23.55 36.94
CA ALA A 465 24.18 23.72 37.26
C ALA A 465 24.49 25.09 37.89
N ALA A 466 23.68 26.12 37.64
CA ALA A 466 23.73 27.43 38.30
C ALA A 466 22.99 27.46 39.66
N GLY A 467 22.48 26.33 40.15
CA GLY A 467 21.82 26.20 41.46
C GLY A 467 20.29 26.35 41.43
N TRP A 468 19.65 26.46 40.26
CA TRP A 468 18.19 26.40 40.18
C TRP A 468 17.69 24.96 40.45
N GLN A 469 16.70 24.85 41.32
CA GLN A 469 15.88 23.67 41.53
C GLN A 469 14.43 24.12 41.55
N PRO A 470 13.49 23.36 40.94
CA PRO A 470 12.10 23.77 40.92
C PRO A 470 11.47 23.63 42.31
N ILE A 471 10.53 24.51 42.64
CA ILE A 471 9.88 24.60 43.97
C ILE A 471 9.14 23.34 44.42
N TRP A 472 8.88 22.39 43.51
CA TRP A 472 8.21 21.11 43.76
C TRP A 472 9.17 19.92 44.00
N PHE A 473 10.48 20.14 43.93
CA PHE A 473 11.51 19.12 44.16
C PHE A 473 12.26 19.38 45.48
N GLU A 474 12.08 18.49 46.47
CA GLU A 474 12.61 18.69 47.82
C GLU A 474 13.90 17.88 48.04
N MET A 475 15.05 18.53 47.84
CA MET A 475 16.37 17.88 47.94
C MET A 475 16.87 17.73 49.39
N THR A 476 16.03 17.15 50.27
CA THR A 476 16.24 17.08 51.74
C THR A 476 17.46 16.27 52.18
N ARG A 477 17.87 15.28 51.38
CA ARG A 477 18.97 14.35 51.70
C ARG A 477 19.83 14.08 50.47
N ARG A 478 21.14 13.97 50.70
CA ARG A 478 22.10 13.48 49.71
C ARG A 478 22.12 11.95 49.72
N PRO A 479 21.87 11.27 48.58
CA PRO A 479 21.94 9.81 48.51
C PRO A 479 23.33 9.28 48.89
N SER A 480 23.36 8.14 49.57
CA SER A 480 24.59 7.46 49.97
C SER A 480 25.37 6.99 48.74
N GLY A 481 26.49 7.65 48.43
CA GLY A 481 27.37 7.33 47.29
C GLY A 481 27.31 8.30 46.09
N SER A 482 26.46 9.32 46.11
CA SER A 482 26.39 10.35 45.05
C SER A 482 27.71 11.16 44.92
N ARG A 483 28.26 11.27 43.70
CA ARG A 483 29.42 12.13 43.39
C ARG A 483 29.06 13.61 43.46
N SER A 484 30.07 14.48 43.47
CA SER A 484 29.89 15.94 43.40
C SER A 484 29.04 16.39 42.21
N ASP A 485 29.18 15.70 41.09
CA ASP A 485 28.67 16.15 39.79
C ASP A 485 27.23 15.67 39.53
N ASP A 486 26.72 14.76 40.37
CA ASP A 486 25.34 14.23 40.36
C ASP A 486 24.37 15.12 41.19
N TRP A 487 24.85 16.24 41.72
CA TRP A 487 24.21 16.96 42.84
C TRP A 487 23.05 17.90 42.48
N TYR A 488 22.73 18.08 41.19
CA TYR A 488 21.71 19.04 40.75
C TYR A 488 20.51 18.39 40.04
N PHE A 489 19.34 18.99 40.24
CA PHE A 489 18.01 18.49 39.85
C PHE A 489 17.92 17.86 38.44
N TYR A 490 18.61 18.44 37.46
CA TYR A 490 18.59 17.96 36.07
C TYR A 490 18.82 16.45 35.90
N HIS A 491 19.74 15.84 36.67
CA HIS A 491 20.03 14.40 36.55
C HIS A 491 18.82 13.54 36.95
N TYR A 492 18.22 13.83 38.10
CA TYR A 492 17.04 13.11 38.61
C TYR A 492 15.86 13.23 37.63
N TRP A 493 15.67 14.41 37.04
CA TRP A 493 14.64 14.63 36.01
C TRP A 493 14.91 13.85 34.73
N HIS A 494 16.14 13.91 34.21
CA HIS A 494 16.51 13.32 32.92
C HIS A 494 16.32 11.80 32.90
N ASP A 495 16.69 11.11 33.98
CA ASP A 495 16.54 9.66 34.07
C ASP A 495 15.06 9.24 34.27
N TYR A 496 14.30 9.98 35.08
CA TYR A 496 12.84 9.81 35.20
C TYR A 496 12.14 9.93 33.83
N HIS A 497 12.37 11.04 33.12
CA HIS A 497 11.67 11.33 31.87
C HIS A 497 12.03 10.35 30.74
N ARG A 498 13.28 9.84 30.70
CA ARG A 498 13.74 8.87 29.68
C ARG A 498 13.10 7.49 29.79
N ALA A 499 12.65 7.07 30.97
CA ALA A 499 12.06 5.75 31.18
C ALA A 499 10.76 5.52 30.36
N SER A 500 10.10 6.60 29.91
CA SER A 500 8.73 6.57 29.38
C SER A 500 8.55 6.27 27.87
N LYS A 501 9.60 6.21 27.04
CA LYS A 501 9.48 6.50 25.57
C LYS A 501 9.69 5.38 24.51
N ARG A 502 9.98 4.10 24.82
CA ARG A 502 10.62 3.14 23.85
C ARG A 502 9.71 2.00 23.22
N SER A 503 8.87 2.21 22.19
CA SER A 503 7.99 1.08 21.69
C SER A 503 7.25 1.07 20.29
N SER A 504 7.79 1.36 19.09
CA SER A 504 7.04 1.02 17.80
C SER A 504 7.75 0.98 16.39
N SER A 505 7.24 0.07 15.51
CA SER A 505 7.08 0.12 14.01
C SER A 505 8.13 -0.39 12.96
N SER A 506 7.67 -1.10 11.87
CA SER A 506 8.16 -1.12 10.44
C SER A 506 7.56 -2.27 9.54
N SER A 507 7.50 -2.14 8.18
CA SER A 507 7.12 -3.19 7.17
C SER A 507 7.51 -2.86 5.68
N SER A 508 7.05 -3.62 4.64
CA SER A 508 7.69 -3.89 3.30
C SER A 508 6.86 -3.64 1.98
N SER A 509 7.38 -3.98 0.76
CA SER A 509 6.73 -3.84 -0.60
C SER A 509 7.33 -4.72 -1.76
N SER A 510 6.71 -4.73 -2.98
CA SER A 510 7.05 -5.58 -4.20
C SER A 510 6.38 -5.12 -5.55
N ASP A 511 6.81 -5.62 -6.74
CA ASP A 511 6.28 -5.40 -8.14
C ASP A 511 6.78 -6.54 -9.11
N SER A 512 6.53 -6.77 -10.44
CA SER A 512 5.81 -6.14 -11.61
C SER A 512 5.52 -7.19 -12.77
N ALA A 513 5.26 -6.83 -14.07
CA ALA A 513 4.77 -7.75 -15.16
C ALA A 513 5.09 -7.37 -16.66
N SER A 514 4.56 -8.13 -17.66
CA SER A 514 4.74 -7.94 -19.14
C SER A 514 3.57 -8.50 -20.04
N SER A 515 3.71 -8.49 -21.38
CA SER A 515 2.74 -8.91 -22.45
C SER A 515 3.46 -9.10 -23.83
N GLY A 516 2.91 -9.60 -24.96
CA GLY A 516 1.58 -10.15 -25.37
C GLY A 516 1.38 -10.18 -26.93
N GLY A 517 0.35 -10.84 -27.47
CA GLY A 517 -0.05 -10.97 -28.91
C GLY A 517 -1.37 -11.79 -29.04
N GLY A 518 -1.92 -12.10 -30.24
CA GLY A 518 -3.33 -12.54 -30.39
C GLY A 518 -3.62 -14.02 -30.75
N GLY A 519 -4.50 -14.69 -30.00
CA GLY A 519 -5.05 -16.02 -30.33
C GLY A 519 -5.93 -16.60 -29.20
N ALA A 520 -6.39 -17.85 -29.33
CA ALA A 520 -7.26 -18.52 -28.36
C ALA A 520 -6.72 -19.90 -27.96
N GLY A 521 -7.09 -20.40 -26.77
CA GLY A 521 -6.53 -21.66 -26.25
C GLY A 521 -7.44 -22.46 -25.33
N GLY A 522 -7.16 -23.76 -25.20
CA GLY A 522 -8.02 -24.70 -24.49
C GLY A 522 -7.25 -25.88 -23.88
N ARG A 523 -7.86 -26.53 -22.86
CA ARG A 523 -7.27 -27.67 -22.15
C ARG A 523 -8.23 -28.86 -22.10
N PHE A 524 -7.71 -30.05 -22.41
CA PHE A 524 -8.44 -31.32 -22.47
C PHE A 524 -7.81 -32.41 -21.59
#